data_AF-A0A2T0VFU9-F1
#
_entry.id   AF-A0A2T0VFU9-F1
#
_cell.length_a   1.000
_cell.length_b   1.000
_cell.length_c   1.000
_cell.angle_alpha   90.00
_cell.angle_beta   90.00
_cell.angle_gamma   90.00
#
_symmetry.space_group_name_H-M   'P 1'
#
loop_
_entity.id
_entity.type
_entity.pdbx_description
1 polymer ?
#
loop_
_entity_poly.entity_id
_entity_poly.type
_entity_poly.pdbx_seq_one_letter_code
_entity_poly.pdbx_strand_id
1 'polypeptide(L)'
;MPSTTRSTAPTGFSRPSAVRRGTVRKRSLMAVGALATIALLAGCSAATDEEATASTDLTIGSVDLSSACPATVTIQTDWNPESEHGNLYELLGDEYTPDPDLKSVSGPLMASGEYTGVDVEIRAGGPAIGFSTVAAQMYQDTDITIGYASTGDQIAQSADLPVTSFMAPLEINPQMIMWDPETYPDVETIADLGKTDAVVRYFGGAAYMEWLIADGQLSRDQVDGGYDGTPANFVAAQGADAQQGFASAEPYVYENEVEDWAKPVAFQTIHDAGWESYAATLGVRSAELEDLSPCLELLTPVLQQAEVDFYSDPASANELILELVEAYDTGWVYSAGVADFSVAQQVELGLVSNGDDSTVGNFDLDRVQGSLDAMIPIAIELGTPAAEGLTVDDLVTNEFIDESIGF
;
A
#
# COMPACT_ATOMS: atom_id res chain seq x y z
N MET A 1 -30.93 -31.28 46.46
CA MET A 1 -31.31 -32.53 47.15
C MET A 1 -32.82 -32.57 47.28
N PRO A 2 -33.52 -33.71 47.10
CA PRO A 2 -33.05 -35.07 46.79
C PRO A 2 -33.23 -35.41 45.28
N SER A 3 -32.33 -36.13 44.57
CA SER A 3 -31.90 -37.55 44.67
C SER A 3 -33.09 -38.52 44.49
N THR A 4 -33.11 -39.56 43.65
CA THR A 4 -32.07 -40.31 42.92
C THR A 4 -32.78 -41.36 42.06
N THR A 5 -32.41 -41.50 40.78
CA THR A 5 -32.64 -42.73 39.99
C THR A 5 -31.33 -43.15 39.33
N ARG A 6 -30.83 -44.32 39.75
CA ARG A 6 -29.79 -45.18 39.16
C ARG A 6 -30.23 -46.60 39.52
N SER A 7 -30.04 -47.67 38.76
CA SER A 7 -29.17 -48.00 37.64
C SER A 7 -29.60 -49.41 37.19
N THR A 8 -29.47 -49.75 35.90
CA THR A 8 -28.58 -50.84 35.42
C THR A 8 -28.74 -51.07 33.92
N ALA A 9 -27.60 -50.99 33.22
CA ALA A 9 -27.35 -51.39 31.84
C ALA A 9 -27.18 -52.94 31.77
N PRO A 10 -26.86 -53.64 30.64
CA PRO A 10 -25.87 -53.22 29.63
C PRO A 10 -26.07 -53.68 28.16
N THR A 11 -25.08 -53.27 27.34
CA THR A 11 -24.52 -53.89 26.11
C THR A 11 -25.00 -53.39 24.74
N GLY A 12 -24.02 -53.08 23.87
CA GLY A 12 -24.22 -53.06 22.42
C GLY A 12 -23.46 -51.98 21.64
N PHE A 13 -22.12 -51.97 21.69
CA PHE A 13 -21.30 -51.24 20.73
C PHE A 13 -21.30 -51.98 19.37
N SER A 14 -21.59 -51.30 18.26
CA SER A 14 -21.22 -51.78 16.92
C SER A 14 -21.01 -50.59 15.99
N ARG A 15 -19.76 -50.48 15.51
CA ARG A 15 -19.25 -49.51 14.53
C ARG A 15 -19.55 -49.96 13.10
N PRO A 16 -19.45 -49.05 12.11
CA PRO A 16 -20.04 -49.20 10.78
C PRO A 16 -19.17 -50.00 9.79
N SER A 17 -19.87 -50.52 8.79
CA SER A 17 -19.43 -51.41 7.72
C SER A 17 -18.51 -50.75 6.70
N ALA A 18 -17.45 -51.47 6.36
CA ALA A 18 -16.44 -51.12 5.35
C ALA A 18 -16.99 -51.13 3.92
N VAL A 19 -16.61 -50.11 3.13
CA VAL A 19 -16.74 -50.09 1.67
C VAL A 19 -15.49 -50.68 1.03
N ARG A 20 -15.72 -51.57 0.06
CA ARG A 20 -14.75 -52.44 -0.63
C ARG A 20 -13.75 -51.67 -1.50
N ARG A 21 -12.48 -52.09 -1.40
CA ARG A 21 -11.42 -51.84 -2.39
C ARG A 21 -11.68 -52.63 -3.67
N GLY A 22 -11.73 -51.95 -4.81
CA GLY A 22 -11.69 -52.53 -6.15
C GLY A 22 -10.34 -52.28 -6.80
N THR A 23 -9.61 -53.36 -7.09
CA THR A 23 -8.34 -53.40 -7.84
C THR A 23 -8.60 -53.30 -9.35
N VAL A 24 -7.90 -52.38 -10.04
CA VAL A 24 -7.82 -52.39 -11.51
C VAL A 24 -6.36 -52.46 -11.97
N ARG A 25 -6.16 -53.37 -12.93
CA ARG A 25 -4.94 -53.96 -13.48
C ARG A 25 -3.94 -52.96 -14.10
N LYS A 26 -2.66 -53.20 -13.82
CA LYS A 26 -1.52 -52.84 -14.68
C LYS A 26 -1.60 -53.61 -16.02
N ARG A 27 -1.42 -52.90 -17.13
CA ARG A 27 -1.01 -53.48 -18.42
C ARG A 27 0.04 -52.59 -19.06
N SER A 28 1.28 -53.08 -19.05
CA SER A 28 2.38 -52.62 -19.90
C SER A 28 2.21 -53.22 -21.31
N LEU A 29 2.47 -52.45 -22.35
CA LEU A 29 2.83 -52.92 -23.70
C LEU A 29 3.64 -51.83 -24.41
N MET A 30 4.90 -52.14 -24.71
CA MET A 30 5.80 -51.44 -25.63
C MET A 30 5.53 -51.87 -27.08
N ALA A 31 5.66 -50.95 -28.04
CA ALA A 31 6.17 -51.10 -29.43
C ALA A 31 6.13 -49.69 -30.08
N VAL A 32 7.23 -48.95 -30.28
CA VAL A 32 8.29 -49.00 -31.32
C VAL A 32 7.79 -48.77 -32.77
N GLY A 33 8.23 -47.64 -33.35
CA GLY A 33 8.16 -47.26 -34.78
C GLY A 33 8.17 -45.72 -34.94
N ALA A 34 9.31 -45.02 -34.86
CA ALA A 34 10.34 -44.79 -35.89
C ALA A 34 10.03 -43.64 -36.91
N LEU A 35 10.72 -42.51 -36.68
CA LEU A 35 11.26 -41.48 -37.60
C LEU A 35 10.36 -40.62 -38.52
N ALA A 36 10.33 -39.31 -38.19
CA ALA A 36 10.75 -38.26 -39.13
C ALA A 36 11.36 -37.08 -38.35
N THR A 37 12.68 -36.95 -38.43
CA THR A 37 13.49 -35.81 -37.99
C THR A 37 13.23 -34.58 -38.86
N ILE A 38 12.80 -33.48 -38.26
CA ILE A 38 13.07 -32.12 -38.75
C ILE A 38 13.93 -31.46 -37.68
N ALA A 39 15.21 -31.30 -38.00
CA ALA A 39 16.13 -30.46 -37.25
C ALA A 39 15.80 -29.00 -37.59
N LEU A 40 15.17 -28.28 -36.66
CA LEU A 40 15.21 -26.83 -36.63
C LEU A 40 16.22 -26.45 -35.55
N LEU A 41 17.20 -25.68 -35.99
CA LEU A 41 18.37 -25.28 -35.23
C LEU A 41 17.98 -24.55 -33.94
N ALA A 42 18.74 -24.84 -32.90
CA ALA A 42 18.81 -24.09 -31.68
C ALA A 42 19.03 -22.59 -31.99
N GLY A 43 18.00 -21.79 -31.71
CA GLY A 43 18.15 -20.43 -31.27
C GLY A 43 17.76 -20.41 -29.80
N CYS A 44 18.69 -20.76 -28.91
CA CYS A 44 18.63 -20.26 -27.55
C CYS A 44 18.82 -18.75 -27.69
N SER A 45 17.72 -18.00 -27.79
CA SER A 45 17.77 -16.64 -27.27
C SER A 45 17.91 -16.85 -25.77
N ALA A 46 19.13 -16.67 -25.26
CA ALA A 46 19.23 -16.10 -23.94
C ALA A 46 18.33 -14.87 -23.99
N ALA A 47 17.34 -14.80 -23.10
CA ALA A 47 16.93 -13.50 -22.63
C ALA A 47 18.22 -12.90 -22.09
N THR A 48 18.86 -12.07 -22.90
CA THR A 48 19.68 -11.01 -22.35
C THR A 48 18.72 -10.26 -21.45
N ASP A 49 18.98 -10.30 -20.14
CA ASP A 49 18.55 -9.23 -19.27
C ASP A 49 19.04 -7.96 -19.97
N GLU A 50 18.15 -7.30 -20.71
CA GLU A 50 18.39 -5.93 -21.14
C GLU A 50 18.33 -5.15 -19.84
N GLU A 51 19.50 -4.88 -19.25
CA GLU A 51 19.63 -3.84 -18.23
C GLU A 51 18.85 -2.63 -18.75
N ALA A 52 17.89 -2.15 -17.96
CA ALA A 52 17.15 -0.93 -18.29
C ALA A 52 18.19 0.19 -18.52
N THR A 53 18.35 0.59 -19.77
CA THR A 53 19.28 1.64 -20.14
C THR A 53 18.55 2.96 -20.08
N ALA A 54 19.04 3.87 -19.24
CA ALA A 54 18.52 5.23 -19.11
C ALA A 54 18.37 5.94 -20.47
N SER A 55 17.49 6.92 -20.56
CA SER A 55 17.30 7.76 -21.74
C SER A 55 18.61 8.49 -22.11
N THR A 56 19.37 7.96 -23.09
CA THR A 56 20.73 8.43 -23.38
C THR A 56 20.81 9.70 -24.25
N ASP A 57 19.69 10.14 -24.83
CA ASP A 57 19.65 11.21 -25.82
C ASP A 57 19.32 12.59 -25.23
N LEU A 58 18.98 12.67 -23.94
CA LEU A 58 18.64 13.90 -23.24
C LEU A 58 19.89 14.54 -22.61
N THR A 59 19.89 15.87 -22.52
CA THR A 59 20.96 16.61 -21.84
C THR A 59 20.68 16.66 -20.34
N ILE A 60 21.63 16.18 -19.53
CA ILE A 60 21.55 16.26 -18.08
C ILE A 60 21.55 17.74 -17.66
N GLY A 61 20.59 18.08 -16.79
CA GLY A 61 20.37 19.42 -16.28
C GLY A 61 21.25 19.79 -15.10
N SER A 62 20.68 20.59 -14.20
CA SER A 62 21.33 21.08 -12.98
C SER A 62 21.52 19.99 -11.90
N VAL A 63 20.66 18.98 -11.88
CA VAL A 63 20.77 17.79 -11.02
C VAL A 63 21.29 16.62 -11.86
N ASP A 64 22.35 15.94 -11.39
CA ASP A 64 22.94 14.76 -12.05
C ASP A 64 22.95 13.56 -11.09
N LEU A 65 21.98 12.65 -11.27
CA LEU A 65 21.83 11.42 -10.50
C LEU A 65 22.66 10.27 -11.08
N SER A 66 23.13 10.38 -12.33
CA SER A 66 23.73 9.26 -13.09
C SER A 66 25.03 8.71 -12.48
N SER A 67 25.67 9.49 -11.61
CA SER A 67 26.91 9.09 -10.93
C SER A 67 26.69 8.36 -9.60
N ALA A 68 25.48 8.41 -9.05
CA ALA A 68 25.18 7.90 -7.71
C ALA A 68 23.99 6.92 -7.69
N CYS A 69 23.02 7.08 -8.59
CA CYS A 69 21.83 6.25 -8.68
C CYS A 69 21.95 5.15 -9.75
N PRO A 70 21.14 4.08 -9.66
CA PRO A 70 20.93 3.16 -10.77
C PRO A 70 20.44 3.89 -12.02
N ALA A 71 20.64 3.30 -13.21
CA ALA A 71 20.19 3.88 -14.47
C ALA A 71 18.67 4.11 -14.53
N THR A 72 17.91 3.26 -13.82
CA THR A 72 16.47 3.43 -13.59
C THR A 72 16.18 3.29 -12.11
N VAL A 73 15.52 4.29 -11.54
CA VAL A 73 14.99 4.23 -10.18
C VAL A 73 13.60 3.62 -10.22
N THR A 74 13.47 2.36 -9.80
CA THR A 74 12.18 1.66 -9.76
C THR A 74 11.49 1.91 -8.43
N ILE A 75 10.25 2.40 -8.47
CA ILE A 75 9.41 2.72 -7.32
C ILE A 75 8.16 1.85 -7.35
N GLN A 76 7.96 1.03 -6.32
CA GLN A 76 6.75 0.22 -6.13
C GLN A 76 5.77 0.98 -5.22
N THR A 77 4.62 1.41 -5.76
CA THR A 77 3.55 2.00 -4.96
C THR A 77 2.77 0.93 -4.20
N ASP A 78 2.04 1.33 -3.18
CA ASP A 78 1.17 0.46 -2.37
C ASP A 78 -0.24 0.31 -2.94
N TRP A 79 -0.67 1.25 -3.78
CA TRP A 79 -1.97 1.24 -4.44
C TRP A 79 -1.91 1.56 -5.94
N ASN A 80 -3.08 1.67 -6.57
CA ASN A 80 -3.21 2.10 -7.97
C ASN A 80 -2.77 3.57 -8.15
N PRO A 81 -2.60 4.06 -9.39
CA PRO A 81 -2.40 5.48 -9.63
C PRO A 81 -3.57 6.30 -9.06
N GLU A 82 -3.24 7.30 -8.24
CA GLU A 82 -4.15 8.25 -7.60
C GLU A 82 -3.38 9.51 -7.15
N SER A 83 -4.07 10.60 -6.84
CA SER A 83 -3.46 11.90 -6.53
C SER A 83 -2.62 11.92 -5.24
N GLU A 84 -2.82 10.98 -4.32
CA GLU A 84 -1.95 10.72 -3.15
C GLU A 84 -0.53 10.31 -3.58
N HIS A 85 -0.37 9.87 -4.83
CA HIS A 85 0.90 9.49 -5.45
C HIS A 85 1.37 10.53 -6.49
N GLY A 86 0.73 11.70 -6.54
CA GLY A 86 0.90 12.69 -7.61
C GLY A 86 2.35 13.14 -7.79
N ASN A 87 3.09 13.23 -6.70
CA ASN A 87 4.52 13.55 -6.69
C ASN A 87 5.38 12.59 -7.52
N LEU A 88 5.05 11.29 -7.55
CA LEU A 88 5.81 10.34 -8.38
C LEU A 88 5.53 10.58 -9.86
N TYR A 89 4.27 10.82 -10.21
CA TYR A 89 3.89 11.08 -11.60
C TYR A 89 4.38 12.45 -12.09
N GLU A 90 4.58 13.41 -11.18
CA GLU A 90 5.24 14.70 -11.46
C GLU A 90 6.72 14.55 -11.84
N LEU A 91 7.39 13.45 -11.46
CA LEU A 91 8.77 13.17 -11.87
C LEU A 91 8.88 12.85 -13.37
N LEU A 92 7.79 12.42 -14.01
CA LEU A 92 7.79 12.07 -15.42
C LEU A 92 7.64 13.33 -16.27
N GLY A 93 8.52 13.47 -17.27
CA GLY A 93 8.35 14.50 -18.30
C GLY A 93 7.28 14.14 -19.33
N ASP A 94 7.24 14.87 -20.44
CA ASP A 94 6.30 14.63 -21.55
C ASP A 94 6.52 13.27 -22.27
N GLU A 95 7.66 12.61 -22.04
CA GLU A 95 8.04 11.35 -22.68
C GLU A 95 8.00 10.21 -21.66
N TYR A 96 6.95 9.39 -21.69
CA TYR A 96 6.83 8.19 -20.87
C TYR A 96 6.23 7.02 -21.67
N THR A 97 6.41 5.81 -21.14
CA THR A 97 5.91 4.57 -21.74
C THR A 97 5.15 3.77 -20.70
N PRO A 98 3.81 3.68 -20.80
CA PRO A 98 3.03 2.75 -19.99
C PRO A 98 3.28 1.30 -20.41
N ASP A 99 3.39 0.40 -19.43
CA ASP A 99 3.37 -1.05 -19.57
C ASP A 99 2.12 -1.61 -18.86
N PRO A 100 1.03 -1.87 -19.61
CA PRO A 100 -0.18 -2.46 -19.06
C PRO A 100 -0.02 -3.90 -18.58
N ASP A 101 1.01 -4.65 -18.97
CA ASP A 101 1.20 -6.02 -18.50
C ASP A 101 1.85 -6.03 -17.11
N LEU A 102 2.84 -5.15 -16.89
CA LEU A 102 3.47 -4.93 -15.58
C LEU A 102 2.70 -3.97 -14.67
N LYS A 103 1.73 -3.23 -15.23
CA LYS A 103 1.05 -2.12 -14.54
C LYS A 103 2.05 -1.08 -14.07
N SER A 104 2.99 -0.73 -14.95
CA SER A 104 4.04 0.25 -14.69
C SER A 104 4.09 1.34 -15.76
N VAL A 105 4.76 2.44 -15.44
CA VAL A 105 5.08 3.52 -16.38
C VAL A 105 6.53 3.92 -16.18
N SER A 106 7.24 4.11 -17.30
CA SER A 106 8.67 4.45 -17.27
C SER A 106 8.98 5.64 -18.16
N GLY A 107 9.95 6.46 -17.75
CA GLY A 107 10.40 7.61 -18.53
C GLY A 107 11.59 8.33 -17.88
N PRO A 108 12.11 9.39 -18.51
CA PRO A 108 13.16 10.22 -17.94
C PRO A 108 12.73 10.79 -16.59
N LEU A 109 13.56 10.66 -15.56
CA LEU A 109 13.32 11.30 -14.26
C LEU A 109 13.69 12.78 -14.38
N MET A 110 12.71 13.65 -14.17
CA MET A 110 12.83 15.09 -14.29
C MET A 110 12.96 15.77 -12.93
N ALA A 111 13.75 16.83 -12.88
CA ALA A 111 13.81 17.77 -11.76
C ALA A 111 13.64 19.19 -12.32
N SER A 112 12.58 19.90 -11.92
CA SER A 112 12.24 21.24 -12.44
C SER A 112 12.22 21.31 -13.98
N GLY A 113 11.73 20.24 -14.63
CA GLY A 113 11.67 20.14 -16.09
C GLY A 113 13.00 19.86 -16.80
N GLU A 114 14.09 19.58 -16.06
CA GLU A 114 15.36 19.14 -16.63
C GLU A 114 15.63 17.65 -16.34
N TYR A 115 16.21 16.93 -17.30
CA TYR A 115 16.55 15.51 -17.12
C TYR A 115 17.67 15.33 -16.11
N THR A 116 17.51 14.38 -15.19
CA THR A 116 18.45 14.13 -14.09
C THR A 116 19.57 13.14 -14.43
N GLY A 117 19.58 12.56 -15.64
CA GLY A 117 20.57 11.58 -16.06
C GLY A 117 20.21 10.11 -15.76
N VAL A 118 19.06 9.87 -15.13
CA VAL A 118 18.50 8.52 -14.89
C VAL A 118 17.01 8.52 -15.23
N ASP A 119 16.46 7.33 -15.49
CA ASP A 119 15.02 7.15 -15.69
C ASP A 119 14.32 6.79 -14.37
N VAL A 120 12.99 6.90 -14.33
CA VAL A 120 12.13 6.39 -13.26
C VAL A 120 11.17 5.34 -13.84
N GLU A 121 10.92 4.27 -13.10
CA GLU A 121 9.82 3.33 -13.34
C GLU A 121 8.90 3.33 -12.12
N ILE A 122 7.61 3.58 -12.33
CA ILE A 122 6.60 3.55 -11.26
C ILE A 122 5.72 2.34 -11.49
N ARG A 123 5.70 1.40 -10.53
CA ARG A 123 4.91 0.17 -10.58
C ARG A 123 3.72 0.27 -9.63
N ALA A 124 2.52 -0.03 -10.13
CA ALA A 124 1.29 0.00 -9.33
C ALA A 124 1.27 -1.12 -8.28
N GLY A 125 0.71 -0.81 -7.10
CA GLY A 125 0.46 -1.74 -6.01
C GLY A 125 -0.95 -2.33 -6.01
N GLY A 126 -1.47 -2.59 -4.81
CA GLY A 126 -2.84 -3.08 -4.61
C GLY A 126 -3.18 -4.32 -5.46
N PRO A 127 -4.23 -4.26 -6.31
CA PRO A 127 -4.60 -5.37 -7.18
C PRO A 127 -3.49 -5.83 -8.14
N ALA A 128 -2.60 -4.94 -8.59
CA ALA A 128 -1.54 -5.26 -9.55
C ALA A 128 -0.54 -6.28 -9.00
N ILE A 129 -0.28 -6.24 -7.68
CA ILE A 129 0.57 -7.20 -6.96
C ILE A 129 -0.24 -8.24 -6.17
N GLY A 130 -1.52 -8.40 -6.52
CA GLY A 130 -2.43 -9.36 -5.87
C GLY A 130 -2.62 -9.09 -4.37
N PHE A 131 -2.55 -7.82 -3.96
CA PHE A 131 -2.61 -7.36 -2.57
C PHE A 131 -1.50 -7.93 -1.65
N SER A 132 -0.35 -8.34 -2.22
CA SER A 132 0.86 -8.55 -1.40
C SER A 132 1.36 -7.21 -0.83
N THR A 133 2.11 -7.27 0.27
CA THR A 133 2.77 -6.06 0.79
C THR A 133 3.90 -5.62 -0.14
N VAL A 134 4.13 -4.29 -0.23
CA VAL A 134 5.24 -3.73 -1.00
C VAL A 134 6.58 -4.24 -0.50
N ALA A 135 6.78 -4.33 0.82
CA ALA A 135 7.98 -4.92 1.41
C ALA A 135 8.19 -6.38 0.91
N ALA A 136 7.15 -7.20 0.84
CA ALA A 136 7.28 -8.54 0.29
C ALA A 136 7.67 -8.53 -1.20
N GLN A 137 7.21 -7.56 -1.98
CA GLN A 137 7.64 -7.38 -3.38
C GLN A 137 9.11 -6.98 -3.46
N MET A 138 9.56 -5.98 -2.69
CA MET A 138 10.95 -5.54 -2.66
C MET A 138 11.92 -6.66 -2.31
N TYR A 139 11.54 -7.60 -1.44
CA TYR A 139 12.39 -8.74 -1.07
C TYR A 139 12.30 -9.92 -2.05
N GLN A 140 11.32 -9.94 -2.95
CA GLN A 140 11.18 -10.93 -4.02
C GLN A 140 11.82 -10.46 -5.33
N ASP A 141 11.77 -9.16 -5.58
CA ASP A 141 12.32 -8.50 -6.75
C ASP A 141 13.26 -7.35 -6.31
N THR A 142 14.56 -7.59 -6.45
CA THR A 142 15.59 -6.61 -6.05
C THR A 142 15.77 -5.50 -7.08
N ASP A 143 15.13 -5.56 -8.24
CA ASP A 143 15.14 -4.46 -9.22
C ASP A 143 14.26 -3.28 -8.75
N ILE A 144 13.41 -3.49 -7.73
CA ILE A 144 12.71 -2.43 -7.01
C ILE A 144 13.72 -1.72 -6.11
N THR A 145 14.01 -0.45 -6.41
CA THR A 145 14.92 0.41 -5.62
C THR A 145 14.22 0.96 -4.39
N ILE A 146 13.01 1.50 -4.58
CA ILE A 146 12.22 2.18 -3.55
C ILE A 146 10.82 1.55 -3.50
N GLY A 147 10.26 1.43 -2.32
CA GLY A 147 8.87 1.01 -2.14
C GLY A 147 8.13 1.92 -1.18
N TYR A 148 6.83 2.03 -1.38
CA TYR A 148 5.93 2.62 -0.40
C TYR A 148 5.85 1.74 0.84
N ALA A 149 5.88 2.37 2.01
CA ALA A 149 5.79 1.74 3.31
C ALA A 149 4.91 2.58 4.25
N SER A 150 4.53 1.98 5.38
CA SER A 150 3.93 2.71 6.51
C SER A 150 4.70 2.38 7.78
N THR A 151 4.82 3.32 8.71
CA THR A 151 5.58 3.07 9.96
C THR A 151 4.95 1.93 10.77
N GLY A 152 3.62 1.80 10.75
CA GLY A 152 2.90 0.67 11.34
C GLY A 152 3.29 -0.68 10.73
N ASP A 153 3.32 -0.77 9.40
CA ASP A 153 3.67 -2.02 8.70
C ASP A 153 5.16 -2.34 8.82
N GLN A 154 6.03 -1.34 8.85
CA GLN A 154 7.47 -1.52 9.10
C GLN A 154 7.70 -2.12 10.48
N ILE A 155 7.00 -1.66 11.51
CA ILE A 155 7.06 -2.25 12.85
C ILE A 155 6.61 -3.72 12.79
N ALA A 156 5.45 -3.99 12.19
CA ALA A 156 4.87 -5.32 12.12
C ALA A 156 5.72 -6.33 11.32
N GLN A 157 6.43 -5.88 10.29
CA GLN A 157 7.22 -6.72 9.38
C GLN A 157 8.72 -6.69 9.67
N SER A 158 9.18 -5.87 10.62
CA SER A 158 10.60 -5.61 10.93
C SER A 158 11.47 -6.85 11.14
N ALA A 159 10.90 -7.96 11.63
CA ALA A 159 11.65 -9.19 11.87
C ALA A 159 12.08 -9.91 10.58
N ASP A 160 11.29 -9.79 9.51
CA ASP A 160 11.43 -10.59 8.29
C ASP A 160 11.71 -9.75 7.03
N LEU A 161 11.13 -8.55 6.95
CA LEU A 161 11.17 -7.66 5.77
C LEU A 161 11.50 -6.22 6.18
N PRO A 162 12.67 -5.94 6.79
CA PRO A 162 13.01 -4.60 7.26
C PRO A 162 13.15 -3.61 6.09
N VAL A 163 12.44 -2.49 6.20
CA VAL A 163 12.47 -1.36 5.27
C VAL A 163 12.70 -0.11 6.11
N THR A 164 13.59 0.76 5.65
CA THR A 164 13.87 2.05 6.28
C THR A 164 13.40 3.16 5.36
N SER A 165 12.50 4.00 5.85
CA SER A 165 11.92 5.12 5.10
C SER A 165 12.77 6.37 5.23
N PHE A 166 12.90 7.12 4.15
CA PHE A 166 13.73 8.32 4.08
C PHE A 166 12.95 9.61 3.76
N MET A 167 11.66 9.47 3.38
CA MET A 167 10.76 10.60 3.14
C MET A 167 9.31 10.17 3.39
N ALA A 168 8.50 11.08 3.93
CA ALA A 168 7.07 10.94 4.12
C ALA A 168 6.29 11.99 3.30
N PRO A 169 5.82 11.67 2.07
CA PRO A 169 5.04 12.59 1.25
C PRO A 169 3.79 13.13 1.98
N LEU A 170 3.10 12.25 2.71
CA LEU A 170 1.92 12.60 3.50
C LEU A 170 2.31 12.86 4.95
N GLU A 171 1.97 14.05 5.44
CA GLU A 171 2.15 14.43 6.85
C GLU A 171 1.12 13.74 7.74
N ILE A 172 -0.14 13.67 7.31
CA ILE A 172 -1.21 12.95 8.01
C ILE A 172 -1.68 11.77 7.15
N ASN A 173 -1.83 10.61 7.77
CA ASN A 173 -2.31 9.41 7.12
C ASN A 173 -3.79 9.59 6.67
N PRO A 174 -4.09 9.43 5.36
CA PRO A 174 -5.44 9.65 4.81
C PRO A 174 -6.43 8.56 5.22
N GLN A 175 -5.96 7.41 5.73
CA GLN A 175 -6.83 6.31 6.14
C GLN A 175 -7.83 6.77 7.20
N MET A 176 -9.08 6.37 6.99
CA MET A 176 -10.21 6.72 7.84
C MET A 176 -11.13 5.54 8.07
N ILE A 177 -12.02 5.66 9.05
CA ILE A 177 -13.26 4.89 9.12
C ILE A 177 -14.42 5.85 8.81
N MET A 178 -15.29 5.44 7.89
CA MET A 178 -16.49 6.19 7.51
C MET A 178 -17.78 5.42 7.82
N TRP A 179 -18.86 6.17 8.02
CA TRP A 179 -20.18 5.69 8.37
C TRP A 179 -21.29 6.53 7.72
N ASP A 180 -22.50 6.00 7.68
CA ASP A 180 -23.69 6.74 7.27
C ASP A 180 -24.17 7.65 8.42
N PRO A 181 -24.13 9.00 8.27
CA PRO A 181 -24.60 9.92 9.30
C PRO A 181 -26.13 9.90 9.50
N GLU A 182 -26.92 9.39 8.54
CA GLU A 182 -28.37 9.21 8.76
C GLU A 182 -28.66 8.02 9.68
N THR A 183 -27.89 6.94 9.54
CA THR A 183 -27.99 5.74 10.39
C THR A 183 -27.40 6.00 11.77
N TYR A 184 -26.29 6.75 11.86
CA TYR A 184 -25.57 7.05 13.09
C TYR A 184 -25.43 8.56 13.36
N PRO A 185 -26.54 9.28 13.63
CA PRO A 185 -26.54 10.74 13.72
C PRO A 185 -25.84 11.31 14.96
N ASP A 186 -25.62 10.47 15.98
CA ASP A 186 -24.94 10.85 17.23
C ASP A 186 -23.45 10.42 17.26
N VAL A 187 -22.94 9.83 16.17
CA VAL A 187 -21.54 9.39 16.06
C VAL A 187 -20.70 10.50 15.46
N GLU A 188 -19.69 10.95 16.22
CA GLU A 188 -18.71 11.95 15.79
C GLU A 188 -17.28 11.37 15.71
N THR A 189 -17.04 10.21 16.32
CA THR A 189 -15.71 9.58 16.41
C THR A 189 -15.78 8.06 16.22
N ILE A 190 -14.65 7.44 15.87
CA ILE A 190 -14.49 5.97 15.84
C ILE A 190 -14.84 5.37 17.21
N ALA A 191 -14.47 6.04 18.31
CA ALA A 191 -14.82 5.60 19.65
C ALA A 191 -16.34 5.67 19.94
N ASP A 192 -17.09 6.58 19.32
CA ASP A 192 -18.55 6.60 19.41
C ASP A 192 -19.18 5.50 18.57
N LEU A 193 -18.64 5.24 17.39
CA LEU A 193 -19.02 4.12 16.54
C LEU A 193 -18.85 2.78 17.28
N GLY A 194 -17.78 2.64 18.07
CA GLY A 194 -17.52 1.50 18.94
C GLY A 194 -18.57 1.24 20.04
N LYS A 195 -19.45 2.20 20.30
CA LYS A 195 -20.56 2.08 21.27
C LYS A 195 -21.87 1.67 20.59
N THR A 196 -21.85 1.44 19.28
CA THR A 196 -23.00 1.05 18.47
C THR A 196 -22.92 -0.44 18.08
N ASP A 197 -23.92 -0.93 17.34
CA ASP A 197 -23.92 -2.29 16.77
C ASP A 197 -23.29 -2.33 15.34
N ALA A 198 -22.67 -1.24 14.86
CA ALA A 198 -22.10 -1.16 13.52
C ALA A 198 -20.95 -2.15 13.33
N VAL A 199 -20.94 -2.94 12.25
CA VAL A 199 -19.75 -3.71 11.87
C VAL A 199 -18.76 -2.77 11.17
N VAL A 200 -17.49 -2.81 11.55
CA VAL A 200 -16.43 -2.00 10.91
C VAL A 200 -15.61 -2.87 9.96
N ARG A 201 -15.71 -2.60 8.66
CA ARG A 201 -15.02 -3.38 7.61
C ARG A 201 -13.64 -2.80 7.30
N TYR A 202 -12.62 -3.64 7.24
CA TYR A 202 -11.23 -3.25 6.97
C TYR A 202 -10.43 -4.32 6.23
N PHE A 203 -9.26 -3.97 5.71
CA PHE A 203 -8.31 -4.94 5.16
C PHE A 203 -7.65 -5.71 6.30
N GLY A 204 -7.95 -7.02 6.39
CA GLY A 204 -7.44 -7.88 7.45
C GLY A 204 -5.91 -7.84 7.55
N GLY A 205 -5.41 -7.69 8.78
CA GLY A 205 -3.97 -7.60 9.08
C GLY A 205 -3.43 -6.19 9.23
N ALA A 206 -4.24 -5.15 9.00
CA ALA A 206 -3.79 -3.76 9.18
C ALA A 206 -3.48 -3.43 10.65
N ALA A 207 -2.29 -2.88 10.90
CA ALA A 207 -1.80 -2.53 12.24
C ALA A 207 -2.74 -1.57 13.00
N TYR A 208 -3.30 -0.57 12.31
CA TYR A 208 -4.17 0.43 12.93
C TYR A 208 -5.42 -0.19 13.58
N MET A 209 -5.96 -1.27 12.99
CA MET A 209 -7.17 -1.91 13.51
C MET A 209 -6.87 -2.65 14.81
N GLU A 210 -5.71 -3.30 14.88
CA GLU A 210 -5.24 -3.95 16.12
C GLU A 210 -4.99 -2.90 17.22
N TRP A 211 -4.47 -1.72 16.86
CA TRP A 211 -4.33 -0.60 17.77
C TRP A 211 -5.69 -0.07 18.28
N LEU A 212 -6.66 0.19 17.39
CA LEU A 212 -8.00 0.67 17.79
C LEU A 212 -8.71 -0.30 18.75
N ILE A 213 -8.49 -1.61 18.56
CA ILE A 213 -9.01 -2.66 19.46
C ILE A 213 -8.28 -2.64 20.82
N ALA A 214 -6.95 -2.52 20.81
CA ALA A 214 -6.15 -2.48 22.03
C ALA A 214 -6.39 -1.22 22.88
N ASP A 215 -6.58 -0.07 22.23
CA ASP A 215 -6.97 1.20 22.85
C ASP A 215 -8.41 1.17 23.39
N GLY A 216 -9.23 0.24 22.89
CA GLY A 216 -10.60 0.02 23.33
C GLY A 216 -11.64 0.91 22.65
N GLN A 217 -11.27 1.54 21.53
CA GLN A 217 -12.21 2.30 20.70
C GLN A 217 -13.15 1.38 19.92
N LEU A 218 -12.67 0.22 19.47
CA LEU A 218 -13.45 -0.83 18.81
C LEU A 218 -13.29 -2.16 19.54
N SER A 219 -14.18 -3.11 19.30
CA SER A 219 -14.07 -4.48 19.84
C SER A 219 -13.81 -5.51 18.74
N ARG A 220 -13.17 -6.63 19.10
CA ARG A 220 -12.84 -7.71 18.14
C ARG A 220 -14.08 -8.30 17.47
N ASP A 221 -15.21 -8.37 18.17
CA ASP A 221 -16.49 -8.87 17.65
C ASP A 221 -17.25 -7.86 16.76
N GLN A 222 -16.78 -6.61 16.72
CA GLN A 222 -17.36 -5.54 15.92
C GLN A 222 -16.64 -5.36 14.56
N VAL A 223 -15.42 -5.88 14.39
CA VAL A 223 -14.61 -5.66 13.19
C VAL A 223 -14.66 -6.84 12.21
N ASP A 224 -14.59 -6.56 10.91
CA ASP A 224 -14.56 -7.55 9.83
C ASP A 224 -13.41 -7.25 8.86
N GLY A 225 -12.38 -8.12 8.84
CA GLY A 225 -11.19 -7.99 8.00
C GLY A 225 -11.38 -8.38 6.53
N GLY A 226 -12.62 -8.58 6.09
CA GLY A 226 -12.96 -9.00 4.73
C GLY A 226 -13.23 -7.86 3.73
N TYR A 227 -12.79 -6.63 4.00
CA TYR A 227 -12.89 -5.55 3.01
C TYR A 227 -12.10 -5.90 1.75
N ASP A 228 -12.68 -5.61 0.59
CA ASP A 228 -12.11 -5.92 -0.72
C ASP A 228 -11.77 -4.66 -1.54
N GLY A 229 -11.82 -3.48 -0.92
CA GLY A 229 -11.60 -2.21 -1.59
C GLY A 229 -12.82 -1.64 -2.31
N THR A 230 -14.01 -2.24 -2.15
CA THR A 230 -15.21 -1.85 -2.90
C THR A 230 -16.35 -1.36 -2.00
N PRO A 231 -17.26 -0.49 -2.51
CA PRO A 231 -18.41 -0.01 -1.76
C PRO A 231 -19.52 -1.05 -1.55
N ALA A 232 -19.40 -2.23 -2.15
CA ALA A 232 -20.49 -3.19 -2.29
C ALA A 232 -21.10 -3.61 -0.94
N ASN A 233 -20.27 -3.88 0.06
CA ASN A 233 -20.76 -4.35 1.37
C ASN A 233 -21.45 -3.23 2.17
N PHE A 234 -20.93 -2.00 2.13
CA PHE A 234 -21.54 -0.86 2.80
C PHE A 234 -22.90 -0.49 2.20
N VAL A 235 -23.00 -0.51 0.86
CA VAL A 235 -24.26 -0.33 0.14
C VAL A 235 -25.24 -1.47 0.46
N ALA A 236 -24.79 -2.73 0.44
CA ALA A 236 -25.64 -3.87 0.77
C ALA A 236 -26.17 -3.83 2.21
N ALA A 237 -25.36 -3.33 3.14
CA ALA A 237 -25.74 -3.08 4.53
C ALA A 237 -26.63 -1.84 4.70
N GLN A 238 -26.87 -1.05 3.64
CA GLN A 238 -27.66 0.18 3.66
C GLN A 238 -27.17 1.17 4.73
N GLY A 239 -25.84 1.32 4.86
CA GLY A 239 -25.22 2.22 5.83
C GLY A 239 -25.19 1.72 7.29
N ALA A 240 -25.67 0.50 7.55
CA ALA A 240 -25.59 -0.11 8.88
C ALA A 240 -24.21 -0.67 9.23
N ASP A 241 -23.34 -0.85 8.23
CA ASP A 241 -21.94 -1.15 8.43
C ASP A 241 -21.14 0.15 8.25
N ALA A 242 -20.07 0.30 9.02
CA ALA A 242 -19.02 1.25 8.74
C ALA A 242 -17.89 0.56 7.97
N GLN A 243 -17.03 1.34 7.32
CA GLN A 243 -15.90 0.76 6.62
C GLN A 243 -14.71 1.72 6.58
N GLN A 244 -13.54 1.16 6.33
CA GLN A 244 -12.37 1.96 6.01
C GLN A 244 -12.49 2.63 4.64
N GLY A 245 -11.65 3.65 4.43
CA GLY A 245 -11.40 4.31 3.15
C GLY A 245 -10.30 5.36 3.30
N PHE A 246 -10.07 6.18 2.27
CA PHE A 246 -9.26 7.38 2.33
C PHE A 246 -10.14 8.64 2.41
N ALA A 247 -9.83 9.50 3.37
CA ALA A 247 -10.57 10.75 3.57
C ALA A 247 -10.51 11.69 2.35
N SER A 248 -9.51 11.49 1.51
CA SER A 248 -9.25 12.24 0.29
C SER A 248 -10.01 11.75 -0.95
N ALA A 249 -10.66 10.57 -0.95
CA ALA A 249 -11.36 10.08 -2.15
C ALA A 249 -12.80 9.64 -1.87
N GLU A 250 -12.98 8.79 -0.87
CA GLU A 250 -14.24 8.09 -0.64
C GLU A 250 -15.44 9.00 -0.34
N PRO A 251 -15.30 10.15 0.36
CA PRO A 251 -16.43 11.06 0.52
C PRO A 251 -17.02 11.51 -0.81
N TYR A 252 -16.18 11.85 -1.79
CA TYR A 252 -16.63 12.22 -3.13
C TYR A 252 -17.21 11.02 -3.89
N VAL A 253 -16.49 9.89 -3.89
CA VAL A 253 -16.90 8.67 -4.60
C VAL A 253 -18.27 8.21 -4.13
N TYR A 254 -18.51 8.15 -2.83
CA TYR A 254 -19.77 7.68 -2.26
C TYR A 254 -20.92 8.65 -2.54
N GLU A 255 -20.67 9.94 -2.45
CA GLU A 255 -21.71 10.94 -2.69
C GLU A 255 -22.08 11.05 -4.18
N ASN A 256 -21.10 10.92 -5.09
CA ASN A 256 -21.26 11.32 -6.49
C ASN A 256 -21.20 10.16 -7.50
N GLU A 257 -20.50 9.07 -7.21
CA GLU A 257 -20.17 8.04 -8.20
C GLU A 257 -20.77 6.66 -7.88
N VAL A 258 -21.04 6.37 -6.61
CA VAL A 258 -21.74 5.15 -6.20
C VAL A 258 -23.25 5.37 -6.34
N GLU A 259 -23.81 5.08 -7.52
CA GLU A 259 -25.23 5.33 -7.85
C GLU A 259 -26.23 4.74 -6.83
N ASP A 260 -25.93 3.55 -6.29
CA ASP A 260 -26.78 2.86 -5.32
C ASP A 260 -26.68 3.45 -3.89
N TRP A 261 -25.69 4.33 -3.63
CA TRP A 261 -25.55 5.09 -2.38
C TRP A 261 -26.00 6.54 -2.56
N ALA A 262 -25.28 7.31 -3.40
CA ALA A 262 -25.56 8.69 -3.80
C ALA A 262 -25.90 9.63 -2.62
N LYS A 263 -25.14 9.51 -1.53
CA LYS A 263 -25.31 10.26 -0.28
C LYS A 263 -23.95 10.56 0.37
N PRO A 264 -23.85 11.63 1.17
CA PRO A 264 -22.64 11.89 1.93
C PRO A 264 -22.39 10.80 2.98
N VAL A 265 -21.12 10.63 3.33
CA VAL A 265 -20.65 9.84 4.47
C VAL A 265 -20.01 10.78 5.50
N ALA A 266 -20.05 10.39 6.77
CA ALA A 266 -19.24 11.01 7.81
C ALA A 266 -18.03 10.12 8.09
N PHE A 267 -16.93 10.70 8.58
CA PHE A 267 -15.71 9.96 8.83
C PHE A 267 -14.86 10.58 9.95
N GLN A 268 -13.91 9.81 10.44
CA GLN A 268 -12.77 10.29 11.21
C GLN A 268 -11.51 9.58 10.68
N THR A 269 -10.42 10.32 10.49
CA THR A 269 -9.13 9.72 10.14
C THR A 269 -8.61 8.88 11.30
N ILE A 270 -7.83 7.84 11.01
CA ILE A 270 -7.21 7.05 12.08
C ILE A 270 -6.15 7.86 12.83
N HIS A 271 -5.57 8.87 12.18
CA HIS A 271 -4.67 9.84 12.80
C HIS A 271 -5.39 10.64 13.89
N ASP A 272 -6.56 11.23 13.58
CA ASP A 272 -7.37 11.96 14.57
C ASP A 272 -7.94 11.06 15.67
N ALA A 273 -8.01 9.75 15.43
CA ALA A 273 -8.36 8.76 16.45
C ALA A 273 -7.18 8.40 17.36
N GLY A 274 -5.96 8.87 17.06
CA GLY A 274 -4.73 8.71 17.86
C GLY A 274 -3.71 7.73 17.28
N TRP A 275 -3.97 7.14 16.10
CA TRP A 275 -3.00 6.31 15.38
C TRP A 275 -2.23 7.14 14.37
N GLU A 276 -1.18 7.82 14.83
CA GLU A 276 -0.41 8.81 14.06
C GLU A 276 0.73 8.18 13.23
N SER A 277 0.52 6.97 12.71
CA SER A 277 1.47 6.33 11.79
C SER A 277 1.58 7.12 10.50
N TYR A 278 2.79 7.27 9.96
CA TYR A 278 2.97 7.72 8.59
C TYR A 278 2.51 6.62 7.61
N ALA A 279 1.86 7.02 6.52
CA ALA A 279 1.47 6.16 5.39
C ALA A 279 2.19 6.62 4.12
N ALA A 280 2.23 5.75 3.10
CA ALA A 280 2.83 6.04 1.79
C ALA A 280 4.26 6.63 1.87
N THR A 281 5.03 6.28 2.90
CA THR A 281 6.43 6.72 3.05
C THR A 281 7.29 6.06 1.99
N LEU A 282 8.31 6.77 1.51
CA LEU A 282 9.29 6.24 0.57
C LEU A 282 10.42 5.57 1.35
N GLY A 283 10.66 4.29 1.08
CA GLY A 283 11.70 3.53 1.78
C GLY A 283 12.46 2.55 0.90
N VAL A 284 13.63 2.16 1.41
CA VAL A 284 14.52 1.17 0.81
C VAL A 284 14.61 -0.06 1.71
N ARG A 285 15.02 -1.21 1.17
CA ARG A 285 15.39 -2.36 2.01
C ARG A 285 16.48 -1.90 2.98
N SER A 286 16.30 -2.11 4.29
CA SER A 286 17.22 -1.55 5.30
C SER A 286 18.68 -1.97 5.08
N ALA A 287 18.90 -3.17 4.54
CA ALA A 287 20.23 -3.68 4.23
C ALA A 287 20.95 -2.95 3.08
N GLU A 288 20.22 -2.18 2.27
CA GLU A 288 20.75 -1.44 1.11
C GLU A 288 20.87 0.06 1.38
N LEU A 289 20.42 0.53 2.54
CA LEU A 289 20.42 1.95 2.88
C LEU A 289 21.81 2.58 2.70
N GLU A 290 22.87 1.96 3.25
CA GLU A 290 24.25 2.48 3.13
C GLU A 290 24.74 2.56 1.67
N ASP A 291 24.41 1.55 0.85
CA ASP A 291 24.82 1.49 -0.55
C ASP A 291 24.03 2.51 -1.40
N LEU A 292 22.77 2.78 -1.05
CA LEU A 292 21.90 3.73 -1.73
C LEU A 292 22.03 5.16 -1.19
N SER A 293 22.63 5.39 -0.02
CA SER A 293 22.77 6.72 0.59
C SER A 293 23.30 7.80 -0.39
N PRO A 294 24.33 7.56 -1.22
CA PRO A 294 24.78 8.57 -2.19
C PRO A 294 23.72 8.94 -3.22
N CYS A 295 22.86 8.00 -3.63
CA CYS A 295 21.73 8.27 -4.50
C CYS A 295 20.64 9.04 -3.75
N LEU A 296 20.28 8.60 -2.54
CA LEU A 296 19.22 9.21 -1.74
C LEU A 296 19.54 10.66 -1.34
N GLU A 297 20.81 10.99 -1.07
CA GLU A 297 21.26 12.36 -0.80
C GLU A 297 20.95 13.32 -1.96
N LEU A 298 21.00 12.85 -3.21
CA LEU A 298 20.69 13.65 -4.39
C LEU A 298 19.23 13.53 -4.83
N LEU A 299 18.61 12.37 -4.64
CA LEU A 299 17.25 12.08 -5.10
C LEU A 299 16.18 12.64 -4.16
N THR A 300 16.40 12.63 -2.85
CA THR A 300 15.38 13.05 -1.87
C THR A 300 14.92 14.50 -2.08
N PRO A 301 15.81 15.49 -2.32
CA PRO A 301 15.37 16.85 -2.63
C PRO A 301 14.57 16.96 -3.93
N VAL A 302 14.83 16.09 -4.92
CA VAL A 302 14.04 16.03 -6.17
C VAL A 302 12.62 15.53 -5.87
N LEU A 303 12.49 14.50 -5.03
CA LEU A 303 11.20 13.96 -4.60
C LEU A 303 10.41 14.97 -3.75
N GLN A 304 11.07 15.68 -2.83
CA GLN A 304 10.45 16.76 -2.05
C GLN A 304 9.94 17.89 -2.96
N GLN A 305 10.74 18.30 -3.95
CA GLN A 305 10.31 19.35 -4.88
C GLN A 305 9.16 18.90 -5.78
N ALA A 306 9.14 17.64 -6.22
CA ALA A 306 8.05 17.07 -7.00
C ALA A 306 6.72 17.05 -6.22
N GLU A 307 6.77 16.81 -4.90
CA GLU A 307 5.61 16.98 -4.00
C GLU A 307 5.08 18.42 -4.04
N VAL A 308 5.96 19.40 -3.84
CA VAL A 308 5.58 20.83 -3.86
C VAL A 308 5.03 21.25 -5.23
N ASP A 309 5.68 20.80 -6.31
CA ASP A 309 5.29 21.14 -7.69
C ASP A 309 3.91 20.54 -8.03
N PHE A 310 3.65 19.28 -7.65
CA PHE A 310 2.35 18.64 -7.84
C PHE A 310 1.20 19.41 -7.18
N TYR A 311 1.34 19.82 -5.91
CA TYR A 311 0.28 20.59 -5.25
C TYR A 311 0.17 22.04 -5.74
N SER A 312 1.21 22.56 -6.40
CA SER A 312 1.16 23.88 -7.05
C SER A 312 0.43 23.82 -8.40
N ASP A 313 0.63 22.76 -9.20
CA ASP A 313 -0.02 22.56 -10.50
C ASP A 313 -0.26 21.07 -10.81
N PRO A 314 -1.34 20.45 -10.30
CA PRO A 314 -1.53 19.00 -10.36
C PRO A 314 -1.99 18.51 -11.74
N ALA A 315 -2.25 19.40 -12.69
CA ALA A 315 -3.03 19.08 -13.88
C ALA A 315 -2.38 18.00 -14.77
N SER A 316 -1.08 18.12 -15.04
CA SER A 316 -0.35 17.19 -15.90
C SER A 316 -0.22 15.81 -15.27
N ALA A 317 0.19 15.76 -13.99
CA ALA A 317 0.29 14.50 -13.24
C ALA A 317 -1.07 13.80 -13.09
N ASN A 318 -2.15 14.55 -12.82
CA ASN A 318 -3.49 13.97 -12.75
C ASN A 318 -3.98 13.47 -14.12
N GLU A 319 -3.67 14.15 -15.23
CA GLU A 319 -3.99 13.66 -16.58
C GLU A 319 -3.29 12.33 -16.85
N LEU A 320 -2.01 12.21 -16.49
CA LEU A 320 -1.26 10.96 -16.57
C LEU A 320 -1.85 9.87 -15.68
N ILE A 321 -2.17 10.16 -14.42
CA ILE A 321 -2.81 9.21 -13.50
C ILE A 321 -4.08 8.63 -14.14
N LEU A 322 -4.95 9.47 -14.70
CA LEU A 322 -6.18 9.02 -15.36
C LEU A 322 -5.90 8.13 -16.57
N GLU A 323 -4.91 8.48 -17.40
CA GLU A 323 -4.45 7.64 -18.51
C GLU A 323 -4.00 6.25 -18.01
N LEU A 324 -3.21 6.20 -16.94
CA LEU A 324 -2.68 4.95 -16.40
C LEU A 324 -3.76 4.09 -15.76
N VAL A 325 -4.73 4.69 -15.05
CA VAL A 325 -5.87 3.95 -14.51
C VAL A 325 -6.67 3.28 -15.63
N GLU A 326 -6.92 3.98 -16.74
CA GLU A 326 -7.57 3.39 -17.92
C GLU A 326 -6.72 2.29 -18.56
N ALA A 327 -5.42 2.54 -18.75
CA ALA A 327 -4.51 1.58 -19.39
C ALA A 327 -4.31 0.30 -18.56
N TYR A 328 -4.27 0.42 -17.24
CA TYR A 328 -4.02 -0.69 -16.33
C TYR A 328 -5.24 -1.59 -16.12
N ASP A 329 -6.46 -1.08 -16.20
CA ASP A 329 -7.70 -1.86 -16.12
C ASP A 329 -7.70 -2.88 -14.95
N THR A 330 -7.29 -2.44 -13.76
CA THR A 330 -7.21 -3.28 -12.54
C THR A 330 -8.56 -3.43 -11.84
N GLY A 331 -9.63 -2.85 -12.38
CA GLY A 331 -10.95 -2.71 -11.75
C GLY A 331 -11.07 -1.50 -10.82
N TRP A 332 -9.99 -0.74 -10.63
CA TRP A 332 -10.01 0.56 -9.95
C TRP A 332 -10.63 1.62 -10.85
N VAL A 333 -11.47 2.46 -10.26
CA VAL A 333 -12.12 3.56 -10.95
C VAL A 333 -11.64 4.85 -10.30
N TYR A 334 -10.96 5.67 -11.08
CA TYR A 334 -10.48 6.98 -10.67
C TYR A 334 -10.89 7.99 -11.72
N SER A 335 -11.73 8.95 -11.34
CA SER A 335 -12.25 9.96 -12.26
C SER A 335 -11.51 11.29 -12.06
N ALA A 336 -11.61 12.18 -13.06
CA ALA A 336 -11.12 13.55 -12.90
C ALA A 336 -11.79 14.28 -11.72
N GLY A 337 -13.03 13.94 -11.40
CA GLY A 337 -13.74 14.48 -10.24
C GLY A 337 -13.14 14.01 -8.92
N VAL A 338 -12.73 12.74 -8.84
CA VAL A 338 -12.01 12.19 -7.69
C VAL A 338 -10.64 12.83 -7.56
N ALA A 339 -9.91 13.00 -8.67
CA ALA A 339 -8.59 13.64 -8.67
C ALA A 339 -8.65 15.10 -8.16
N ASP A 340 -9.58 15.91 -8.71
CA ASP A 340 -9.79 17.29 -8.29
C ASP A 340 -10.19 17.38 -6.80
N PHE A 341 -11.07 16.48 -6.36
CA PHE A 341 -11.48 16.41 -4.96
C PHE A 341 -10.31 16.00 -4.05
N SER A 342 -9.54 14.98 -4.43
CA SER A 342 -8.43 14.46 -3.63
C SER A 342 -7.37 15.52 -3.38
N VAL A 343 -6.90 16.21 -4.42
CA VAL A 343 -5.92 17.29 -4.23
C VAL A 343 -6.44 18.37 -3.26
N ALA A 344 -7.69 18.81 -3.45
CA ALA A 344 -8.28 19.83 -2.58
C ALA A 344 -8.46 19.33 -1.13
N GLN A 345 -8.93 18.10 -0.95
CA GLN A 345 -9.23 17.50 0.34
C GLN A 345 -7.96 17.19 1.14
N GLN A 346 -6.89 16.75 0.46
CA GLN A 346 -5.58 16.53 1.07
C GLN A 346 -5.00 17.83 1.65
N VAL A 347 -5.12 18.95 0.94
CA VAL A 347 -4.73 20.27 1.44
C VAL A 347 -5.66 20.74 2.57
N GLU A 348 -6.98 20.57 2.43
CA GLU A 348 -7.97 21.01 3.43
C GLU A 348 -7.79 20.32 4.79
N LEU A 349 -7.49 19.02 4.77
CA LEU A 349 -7.29 18.22 5.98
C LEU A 349 -5.86 18.27 6.52
N GLY A 350 -4.93 18.92 5.80
CA GLY A 350 -3.51 18.91 6.17
C GLY A 350 -2.85 17.54 6.02
N LEU A 351 -3.42 16.65 5.20
CA LEU A 351 -2.79 15.37 4.81
C LEU A 351 -1.43 15.60 4.19
N VAL A 352 -1.35 16.68 3.40
CA VAL A 352 -0.11 17.20 2.87
C VAL A 352 0.15 18.59 3.45
N SER A 353 1.27 18.72 4.16
CA SER A 353 1.71 19.96 4.79
C SER A 353 3.19 19.87 5.20
N ASN A 354 3.73 20.95 5.80
CA ASN A 354 5.08 20.96 6.38
C ASN A 354 5.11 20.42 7.83
N GLY A 355 4.02 19.79 8.29
CA GLY A 355 3.84 19.43 9.71
C GLY A 355 3.97 20.64 10.64
N ASP A 356 4.69 20.45 11.74
CA ASP A 356 4.94 21.48 12.75
C ASP A 356 6.13 22.41 12.39
N ASP A 357 6.80 22.19 11.26
CA ASP A 357 7.92 23.01 10.81
C ASP A 357 7.71 23.62 9.40
N SER A 358 8.79 23.81 8.62
CA SER A 358 8.76 24.44 7.29
C SER A 358 9.21 23.51 6.17
N THR A 359 9.35 22.22 6.47
CA THR A 359 9.93 21.21 5.61
C THR A 359 8.84 20.22 5.22
N VAL A 360 8.80 19.84 3.94
CA VAL A 360 7.96 18.72 3.50
C VAL A 360 8.76 17.43 3.58
N GLY A 361 8.13 16.32 3.96
CA GLY A 361 8.74 15.00 3.83
C GLY A 361 9.51 14.47 5.04
N ASN A 362 9.76 15.28 6.05
CA ASN A 362 10.50 14.84 7.25
C ASN A 362 9.61 14.10 8.25
N PHE A 363 10.24 13.23 9.02
CA PHE A 363 9.61 12.50 10.12
C PHE A 363 9.73 13.25 11.45
N ASP A 364 8.62 13.36 12.18
CA ASP A 364 8.62 13.57 13.62
C ASP A 364 9.01 12.25 14.32
N LEU A 365 10.22 12.21 14.85
CA LEU A 365 10.77 11.01 15.49
C LEU A 365 10.06 10.67 16.82
N ASP A 366 9.50 11.65 17.53
CA ASP A 366 8.72 11.40 18.74
C ASP A 366 7.37 10.74 18.37
N ARG A 367 6.78 11.13 17.24
CA ARG A 367 5.58 10.48 16.67
C ARG A 367 5.83 9.04 16.24
N VAL A 368 6.95 8.78 15.57
CA VAL A 368 7.36 7.42 15.20
C VAL A 368 7.65 6.59 16.45
N GLN A 369 8.28 7.15 17.48
CA GLN A 369 8.49 6.49 18.77
C GLN A 369 7.15 6.15 19.44
N GLY A 370 6.16 7.05 19.40
CA GLY A 370 4.81 6.79 19.92
C GLY A 370 4.14 5.60 19.24
N SER A 371 4.22 5.51 17.91
CA SER A 371 3.71 4.37 17.14
C SER A 371 4.42 3.05 17.50
N LEU A 372 5.75 3.10 17.67
CA LEU A 372 6.57 1.96 18.08
C LEU A 372 6.18 1.46 19.48
N ASP A 373 6.10 2.37 20.45
CA ASP A 373 5.73 2.06 21.84
C ASP A 373 4.34 1.44 21.95
N ALA A 374 3.40 1.91 21.12
CA ALA A 374 2.05 1.37 21.05
C ALA A 374 2.01 -0.03 20.43
N MET A 375 2.75 -0.28 19.34
CA MET A 375 2.64 -1.51 18.58
C MET A 375 3.45 -2.69 19.12
N ILE A 376 4.62 -2.46 19.73
CA ILE A 376 5.43 -3.55 20.31
C ILE A 376 4.60 -4.48 21.22
N PRO A 377 3.86 -3.99 22.24
CA PRO A 377 3.08 -4.87 23.10
C PRO A 377 1.94 -5.58 22.36
N ILE A 378 1.28 -4.92 21.41
CA ILE A 378 0.22 -5.50 20.58
C ILE A 378 0.76 -6.66 19.74
N ALA A 379 1.88 -6.44 19.04
CA ALA A 379 2.56 -7.43 18.22
C ALA A 379 2.97 -8.69 19.02
N ILE A 380 3.44 -8.50 20.26
CA ILE A 380 3.76 -9.61 21.18
C ILE A 380 2.50 -10.40 21.55
N GLU A 381 1.39 -9.72 21.85
CA GLU A 381 0.11 -10.37 22.21
C GLU A 381 -0.47 -11.17 21.04
N LEU A 382 -0.35 -10.65 19.81
CA LEU A 382 -0.79 -11.31 18.59
C LEU A 382 0.12 -12.47 18.14
N GLY A 383 1.30 -12.61 18.75
CA GLY A 383 2.26 -13.66 18.44
C GLY A 383 3.09 -13.41 17.17
N THR A 384 3.14 -12.16 16.72
CA THR A 384 3.93 -11.67 15.58
C THR A 384 4.85 -10.54 16.05
N PRO A 385 5.80 -10.81 16.97
CA PRO A 385 6.62 -9.77 17.56
C PRO A 385 7.50 -9.08 16.49
N ALA A 386 7.66 -7.77 16.64
CA ALA A 386 8.65 -6.99 15.92
C ALA A 386 10.07 -7.51 16.17
N ALA A 387 11.04 -7.06 15.37
CA ALA A 387 12.45 -7.37 15.55
C ALA A 387 12.93 -7.03 16.98
N GLU A 388 13.78 -7.91 17.53
CA GLU A 388 14.32 -7.69 18.89
C GLU A 388 15.19 -6.44 18.91
N GLY A 389 14.84 -5.49 19.79
CA GLY A 389 15.60 -4.25 19.94
C GLY A 389 15.34 -3.20 18.86
N LEU A 390 14.25 -3.35 18.07
CA LEU A 390 13.82 -2.36 17.09
C LEU A 390 13.76 -0.95 17.69
N THR A 391 14.31 0.02 16.96
CA THR A 391 14.35 1.44 17.30
C THR A 391 13.77 2.29 16.17
N VAL A 392 13.55 3.58 16.44
CA VAL A 392 13.12 4.55 15.43
C VAL A 392 14.10 4.63 14.25
N ASP A 393 15.41 4.59 14.53
CA ASP A 393 16.48 4.68 13.51
C ASP A 393 16.49 3.48 12.55
N ASP A 394 15.88 2.34 12.95
CA ASP A 394 15.72 1.19 12.07
C ASP A 394 14.54 1.37 11.08
N LEU A 395 13.59 2.25 11.42
CA LEU A 395 12.34 2.47 10.67
C LEU A 395 12.43 3.67 9.74
N VAL A 396 13.01 4.78 10.20
CA VAL A 396 13.02 6.05 9.46
C VAL A 396 14.35 6.78 9.59
N THR A 397 14.66 7.63 8.62
CA THR A 397 15.76 8.59 8.68
C THR A 397 15.37 9.91 8.04
N ASN A 398 15.84 11.02 8.63
CA ASN A 398 15.76 12.37 8.05
C ASN A 398 17.10 12.79 7.40
N GLU A 399 18.07 11.90 7.27
CA GLU A 399 19.43 12.22 6.81
C GLU A 399 19.48 12.91 5.45
N PHE A 400 18.54 12.58 4.56
CA PHE A 400 18.53 13.05 3.17
C PHE A 400 17.53 14.19 2.91
N ILE A 401 16.80 14.63 3.93
CA ILE A 401 15.81 15.70 3.83
C ILE A 401 16.52 17.05 3.63
N ASP A 402 16.09 17.81 2.62
CA ASP A 402 16.45 19.22 2.47
C ASP A 402 15.45 20.09 3.25
N GLU A 403 15.90 20.64 4.39
CA GLU A 403 15.12 21.51 5.27
C GLU A 403 14.68 22.84 4.62
N SER A 404 15.14 23.14 3.40
CA SER A 404 14.76 24.35 2.66
C SER A 404 13.56 24.18 1.73
N ILE A 405 13.06 22.95 1.55
CA ILE A 405 11.94 22.63 0.65
C ILE A 405 10.67 22.39 1.48
N GLY A 406 9.59 23.10 1.15
CA GLY A 406 8.27 23.00 1.76
C GLY A 406 7.23 23.81 0.98
N PHE A 407 5.95 23.68 1.36
CA PHE A 407 4.80 24.35 0.71
C PHE A 407 4.74 25.87 0.90
#